data_AF-A0A5E4K1V3-F1
#
_entry.id   AF-A0A5E4K1V3-F1
#
_cell.length_a   1.000
_cell.length_b   1.000
_cell.length_c   1.000
_cell.angle_alpha   90.00
_cell.angle_beta   90.00
_cell.angle_gamma   90.00
#
_symmetry.space_group_name_H-M   'P 1'
#
loop_
_entity.id
_entity.type
_entity.pdbx_description
1 polymer ?
#
loop_
_entity_poly.entity_id
_entity_poly.type
_entity_poly.pdbx_seq_one_letter_code
_entity_poly.pdbx_strand_id
1 'polypeptide(L)'
;MESHRLLLGVTVFGVILFTLFFSKPTITGFVPAETFSQSLDMDVSESQRFVLSSEAPLKLSSLSLSGKVNGAGLVNIYLSDGATERLVFSNKRRQGSAIDQITGMASLDISPEQMLERIESLPAGYVAVPGVFNNECRETCILDPALLKNPDLYLDVVVEPGTAVHISGLRFSIFSK
;
A
#
# COMPACT_ATOMS: atom_id res chain seq x y z
N MET A 1 31.47 23.61 -48.50
CA MET A 1 30.89 24.06 -47.22
C MET A 1 29.44 23.62 -47.04
N GLU A 2 28.61 23.56 -48.11
CA GLU A 2 27.23 23.05 -48.05
C GLU A 2 27.11 21.57 -47.68
N SER A 3 27.97 20.71 -48.22
CA SER A 3 27.94 19.25 -48.00
C SER A 3 28.11 18.87 -46.53
N HIS A 4 28.96 19.59 -45.79
CA HIS A 4 29.15 19.36 -44.34
C HIS A 4 27.94 19.79 -43.52
N ARG A 5 27.22 20.84 -43.94
CA ARG A 5 25.99 21.30 -43.27
C ARG A 5 24.84 20.32 -43.48
N LEU A 6 24.75 19.75 -44.68
CA LEU A 6 23.76 18.75 -45.04
C LEU A 6 23.97 17.44 -44.26
N LEU A 7 25.22 16.99 -44.16
CA LEU A 7 25.58 15.78 -43.41
C LEU A 7 25.33 15.91 -41.91
N LEU A 8 25.56 17.11 -41.35
CA LEU A 8 25.29 17.41 -39.94
C LEU A 8 23.77 17.48 -39.67
N GLY A 9 23.00 18.06 -40.59
CA GLY A 9 21.54 18.11 -40.47
C GLY A 9 20.92 16.72 -40.47
N VAL A 10 21.37 15.83 -41.35
CA VAL A 10 20.87 14.45 -41.45
C VAL A 10 21.24 13.64 -40.21
N THR A 11 22.45 13.79 -39.68
CA THR A 11 22.86 13.07 -38.45
C THR A 11 22.09 13.54 -37.23
N VAL A 12 21.90 14.86 -37.06
CA VAL A 12 21.10 15.39 -35.94
C VAL A 12 19.64 14.92 -36.03
N PHE A 13 19.05 14.97 -37.22
CA PHE A 13 17.67 14.52 -37.42
C PHE A 13 17.50 13.02 -37.17
N GLY A 14 18.47 12.21 -37.61
CA GLY A 14 18.50 10.77 -37.37
C GLY A 14 18.61 10.41 -35.88
N VAL A 15 19.44 11.13 -35.12
CA VAL A 15 19.58 10.93 -33.67
C VAL A 15 18.27 11.26 -32.96
N ILE A 16 17.60 12.36 -33.31
CA ILE A 16 16.32 12.74 -32.70
C ILE A 16 15.25 11.68 -32.97
N LEU A 17 15.12 11.22 -34.21
CA LEU A 17 14.18 10.15 -34.58
C LEU A 17 14.46 8.84 -33.84
N PHE A 18 15.74 8.47 -33.72
CA PHE A 18 16.14 7.27 -32.97
C PHE A 18 15.76 7.40 -31.49
N THR A 19 16.02 8.56 -30.86
CA THR A 19 15.62 8.78 -29.47
C THR A 19 14.11 8.72 -29.27
N LEU A 20 13.30 9.25 -30.19
CA LEU A 20 11.84 9.22 -30.07
C LEU A 20 11.24 7.82 -30.29
N PHE A 21 11.83 7.00 -31.17
CA PHE A 21 11.35 5.64 -31.42
C PHE A 21 11.76 4.64 -30.34
N PHE A 22 12.95 4.80 -29.75
CA PHE A 22 13.45 3.87 -28.72
C PHE A 22 13.13 4.31 -27.30
N SER A 23 12.92 5.61 -27.06
CA SER A 23 12.40 6.08 -25.78
C SER A 23 10.89 5.92 -25.82
N LYS A 24 10.38 4.80 -25.30
CA LYS A 24 8.95 4.67 -25.01
C LYS A 24 8.59 5.85 -24.09
N PRO A 25 7.82 6.86 -24.54
CA PRO A 25 7.40 7.91 -23.63
C PRO A 25 6.62 7.21 -22.52
N THR A 26 7.12 7.28 -21.29
CA THR A 26 6.33 6.91 -20.14
C THR A 26 5.23 7.97 -20.08
N ILE A 27 4.08 7.66 -20.66
CA ILE A 27 2.90 8.51 -20.57
C ILE A 27 2.58 8.57 -19.08
N THR A 28 3.02 9.63 -18.41
CA THR A 28 2.50 10.04 -17.10
C THR A 28 1.11 10.64 -17.33
N GLY A 29 0.24 9.85 -17.97
CA GLY A 29 -1.15 10.20 -18.15
C GLY A 29 -1.77 10.14 -16.77
N PHE A 30 -2.42 11.23 -16.37
CA PHE A 30 -3.36 11.19 -15.26
C PHE A 30 -4.39 10.10 -15.56
N VAL A 31 -4.24 8.94 -14.93
CA VAL A 31 -5.30 7.94 -14.92
C VAL A 31 -6.33 8.48 -13.94
N PRO A 32 -7.56 8.81 -14.38
CA PRO A 32 -8.59 9.24 -13.45
C PRO A 32 -8.84 8.09 -12.48
N ALA A 33 -8.44 8.28 -11.22
CA ALA A 33 -8.76 7.37 -10.14
C ALA A 33 -9.92 8.00 -9.36
N GLU A 34 -11.01 7.27 -9.22
CA GLU A 34 -12.09 7.69 -8.34
C GLU A 34 -11.65 7.39 -6.90
N THR A 35 -11.53 8.44 -6.09
CA THR A 35 -11.15 8.33 -4.69
C THR A 35 -12.40 8.34 -3.81
N PHE A 36 -12.50 7.33 -2.96
CA PHE A 36 -13.57 7.15 -1.99
C PHE A 36 -13.00 7.29 -0.58
N SER A 37 -13.83 7.82 0.32
CA SER A 37 -13.52 7.90 1.74
C SER A 37 -14.71 7.36 2.50
N GLN A 38 -14.44 6.46 3.44
CA GLN A 38 -15.43 5.87 4.32
C GLN A 38 -15.00 6.12 5.76
N SER A 39 -15.90 6.66 6.57
CA SER A 39 -15.71 6.67 8.02
C SER A 39 -15.92 5.26 8.52
N LEU A 40 -14.92 4.71 9.20
CA LEU A 40 -15.03 3.46 9.93
C LEU A 40 -15.05 3.84 11.41
N ASP A 41 -15.83 3.15 12.22
CA ASP A 41 -15.87 3.39 13.67
C ASP A 41 -15.70 2.04 14.34
N MET A 42 -14.49 1.49 14.21
CA MET A 42 -14.20 0.12 14.58
C MET A 42 -13.05 0.06 15.59
N ASP A 43 -13.31 -0.60 16.72
CA ASP A 43 -12.29 -0.91 17.72
C ASP A 43 -11.88 -2.38 17.61
N VAL A 44 -10.57 -2.60 17.53
CA VAL A 44 -9.97 -3.92 17.39
C VAL A 44 -8.95 -4.13 18.50
N SER A 45 -9.30 -4.96 19.48
CA SER A 45 -8.44 -5.33 20.61
C SER A 45 -7.78 -6.71 20.46
N GLU A 46 -8.20 -7.48 19.46
CA GLU A 46 -7.71 -8.82 19.15
C GLU A 46 -7.51 -8.95 17.65
N SER A 47 -6.57 -9.79 17.23
CA SER A 47 -6.27 -10.00 15.81
C SER A 47 -7.51 -10.52 15.05
N GLN A 48 -7.95 -9.78 14.03
CA GLN A 48 -9.21 -10.03 13.31
C GLN A 48 -9.08 -9.72 11.82
N ARG A 49 -9.86 -10.45 11.01
CA ARG A 49 -9.98 -10.27 9.56
C ARG A 49 -11.34 -9.67 9.23
N PHE A 50 -11.35 -8.60 8.44
CA PHE A 50 -12.56 -7.94 7.95
C PHE A 50 -12.68 -8.12 6.45
N VAL A 51 -13.89 -8.39 5.95
CA VAL A 51 -14.15 -8.48 4.51
C VAL A 51 -14.40 -7.09 3.95
N LEU A 52 -13.68 -6.72 2.89
CA LEU A 52 -13.93 -5.51 2.11
C LEU A 52 -14.85 -5.87 0.94
N SER A 53 -16.16 -5.70 1.12
CA SER A 53 -17.16 -5.99 0.09
C SER A 53 -17.59 -4.74 -0.67
N SER A 54 -17.93 -4.93 -1.94
CA SER A 54 -18.55 -3.94 -2.81
C SER A 54 -19.49 -4.65 -3.79
N GLU A 55 -20.46 -3.91 -4.34
CA GLU A 55 -21.37 -4.44 -5.37
C GLU A 55 -20.64 -4.83 -6.66
N ALA A 56 -19.44 -4.28 -6.89
CA ALA A 56 -18.58 -4.60 -8.02
C ALA A 56 -17.17 -5.00 -7.55
N PRO A 57 -16.42 -5.80 -8.33
CA PRO A 57 -15.05 -6.17 -7.99
C PRO A 57 -14.16 -4.94 -7.77
N LEU A 58 -13.57 -4.83 -6.57
CA LEU A 58 -12.73 -3.70 -6.18
C LEU A 58 -11.35 -3.79 -6.85
N LYS A 59 -11.12 -2.95 -7.87
CA LYS A 59 -9.80 -2.77 -8.47
C LYS A 59 -9.06 -1.62 -7.78
N LEU A 60 -8.60 -1.87 -6.56
CA LEU A 60 -7.91 -0.86 -5.76
C LEU A 60 -6.59 -0.44 -6.43
N SER A 61 -6.42 0.88 -6.59
CA SER A 61 -5.18 1.55 -6.98
C SER A 61 -4.43 2.11 -5.79
N SER A 62 -5.11 2.33 -4.68
CA SER A 62 -4.52 2.78 -3.42
C SER A 62 -5.45 2.44 -2.26
N LEU A 63 -4.89 2.17 -1.09
CA LEU A 63 -5.60 2.06 0.19
C LEU A 63 -4.80 2.74 1.29
N SER A 64 -5.46 3.55 2.10
CA SER A 64 -4.90 4.23 3.27
C SER A 64 -5.90 4.20 4.42
N LEU A 65 -5.39 4.22 5.64
CA LEU A 65 -6.17 4.15 6.87
C LEU A 65 -5.87 5.30 7.81
N SER A 66 -6.87 5.69 8.57
CA SER A 66 -6.77 6.61 9.69
C SER A 66 -7.27 5.94 10.95
N GLY A 67 -6.70 6.32 12.09
CA GLY A 67 -7.05 5.71 13.36
C GLY A 67 -6.11 6.07 14.49
N LYS A 68 -6.17 5.28 15.56
CA LYS A 68 -5.35 5.45 16.76
C LYS A 68 -5.01 4.10 17.37
N VAL A 69 -3.73 3.91 17.67
CA VAL A 69 -3.27 2.78 18.48
C VAL A 69 -3.18 3.20 19.95
N ASN A 70 -3.81 2.42 20.82
CA ASN A 70 -3.80 2.56 22.26
C ASN A 70 -3.11 1.33 22.88
N GLY A 71 -1.98 1.52 23.55
CA GLY A 71 -1.20 0.43 24.15
C GLY A 71 0.24 0.38 23.63
N ALA A 72 1.08 -0.42 24.27
CA ALA A 72 2.50 -0.49 23.98
C ALA A 72 2.89 -1.64 23.03
N GLY A 73 1.93 -2.43 22.58
CA GLY A 73 2.14 -3.56 21.69
C GLY A 73 2.08 -3.19 20.21
N LEU A 74 2.55 -4.12 19.40
CA LEU A 74 2.58 -4.03 17.95
C LEU A 74 1.17 -4.12 17.35
N VAL A 75 0.92 -3.26 16.37
CA VAL A 75 -0.24 -3.29 15.50
C VAL A 75 0.25 -3.25 14.06
N ASN A 76 -0.15 -4.26 13.30
CA ASN A 76 0.04 -4.30 11.85
C ASN A 76 -1.31 -4.50 11.17
N ILE A 77 -1.55 -3.72 10.13
CA ILE A 77 -2.76 -3.84 9.32
C ILE A 77 -2.35 -4.15 7.89
N TYR A 78 -2.89 -5.23 7.35
CA TYR A 78 -2.62 -5.72 6.01
C TYR A 78 -3.87 -5.65 5.14
N LEU A 79 -3.68 -5.35 3.86
CA LEU A 79 -4.63 -5.63 2.79
C LEU A 79 -4.26 -7.00 2.24
N SER A 80 -5.21 -7.93 2.26
CA SER A 80 -5.02 -9.29 1.77
C SER A 80 -6.05 -9.61 0.71
N ASP A 81 -5.67 -10.37 -0.31
CA ASP A 81 -6.61 -11.03 -1.24
C ASP A 81 -6.72 -12.54 -0.94
N GLY A 82 -6.25 -12.97 0.24
CA GLY A 82 -6.15 -14.37 0.64
C GLY A 82 -4.93 -15.11 0.08
N ALA A 83 -4.28 -14.60 -0.98
CA ALA A 83 -3.07 -15.19 -1.55
C ALA A 83 -1.82 -14.33 -1.30
N THR A 84 -2.00 -13.02 -1.20
CA THR A 84 -0.96 -12.02 -1.02
C THR A 84 -1.38 -11.01 0.02
N GLU A 85 -0.44 -10.64 0.87
CA GLU A 85 -0.65 -9.62 1.90
C GLU A 85 0.23 -8.41 1.60
N ARG A 86 -0.33 -7.22 1.84
CA ARG A 86 0.34 -5.94 1.66
C ARG A 86 0.18 -5.12 2.92
N LEU A 87 1.29 -4.64 3.47
CA LEU A 87 1.24 -3.80 4.67
C LEU A 87 0.58 -2.46 4.34
N VAL A 88 -0.49 -2.13 5.07
CA VAL A 88 -1.16 -0.82 5.02
C VAL A 88 -0.59 0.08 6.10
N PHE A 89 -0.52 -0.41 7.33
CA PHE A 89 -0.08 0.35 8.49
C PHE A 89 0.72 -0.53 9.46
N SER A 90 1.70 0.09 10.12
CA SER A 90 2.43 -0.50 11.23
C SER A 90 2.82 0.59 12.22
N ASN A 91 2.64 0.32 13.52
CA ASN A 91 3.11 1.22 14.57
C ASN A 91 4.57 0.96 15.01
N LYS A 92 5.29 0.09 14.30
CA LYS A 92 6.70 -0.22 14.59
C LYS A 92 7.61 0.95 14.21
N ARG A 93 8.55 1.30 15.08
CA ARG A 93 9.60 2.29 14.85
C ARG A 93 10.96 1.78 15.28
N ARG A 94 12.01 2.16 14.55
CA ARG A 94 13.38 1.79 14.88
C ARG A 94 13.90 2.66 16.03
N GLN A 95 14.51 2.04 17.05
CA GLN A 95 15.13 2.79 18.15
C GLN A 95 16.28 3.67 17.62
N GLY A 96 16.33 4.93 18.06
CA GLY A 96 17.41 5.86 17.74
C GLY A 96 17.43 6.40 16.29
N SER A 97 16.38 6.16 15.52
CA SER A 97 16.24 6.63 14.14
C SER A 97 15.18 7.72 14.04
N ALA A 98 15.49 8.82 13.35
CA ALA A 98 14.47 9.78 12.87
C ALA A 98 13.72 9.26 11.63
N ILE A 99 14.18 8.16 11.03
CA ILE A 99 13.45 7.45 9.97
C ILE A 99 12.38 6.60 10.66
N ASP A 100 11.14 7.08 10.55
CA ASP A 100 9.95 6.59 11.25
C ASP A 100 9.39 5.27 10.69
N GLN A 101 9.93 4.71 9.60
CA GLN A 101 9.14 3.82 8.73
C GLN A 101 9.97 2.70 8.09
N ILE A 102 9.48 1.46 8.19
CA ILE A 102 9.93 0.33 7.35
C ILE A 102 8.86 0.08 6.30
N THR A 103 9.24 0.10 5.04
CA THR A 103 8.48 -0.47 3.93
C THR A 103 9.03 -1.87 3.64
N GLY A 104 8.24 -2.91 3.91
CA GLY A 104 8.37 -4.26 3.35
C GLY A 104 9.32 -5.26 4.01
N MET A 105 8.73 -6.38 4.42
CA MET A 105 9.04 -7.72 3.90
C MET A 105 7.89 -8.66 4.26
N ALA A 106 7.40 -9.37 3.24
CA ALA A 106 6.33 -10.36 3.32
C ALA A 106 6.80 -11.67 3.93
N SER A 107 5.92 -12.34 4.69
CA SER A 107 5.94 -13.79 4.88
C SER A 107 4.52 -14.34 4.64
N LEU A 108 4.42 -15.31 3.73
CA LEU A 108 3.20 -16.05 3.37
C LEU A 108 2.66 -16.88 4.55
N ASP A 109 1.33 -16.95 4.70
CA ASP A 109 0.42 -18.05 4.28
C ASP A 109 -0.81 -18.04 5.23
N ILE A 110 -1.99 -17.56 4.78
CA ILE A 110 -3.21 -17.60 5.62
C ILE A 110 -4.47 -17.94 4.81
N SER A 111 -4.91 -19.18 5.02
CA SER A 111 -6.23 -19.72 4.68
C SER A 111 -7.36 -18.96 5.42
N PRO A 112 -8.48 -18.61 4.75
CA PRO A 112 -9.47 -17.68 5.30
C PRO A 112 -10.52 -18.30 6.23
N GLU A 113 -11.09 -17.43 7.09
CA GLU A 113 -12.40 -17.49 7.81
C GLU A 113 -12.44 -17.55 9.37
N GLN A 114 -11.37 -17.25 10.12
CA GLN A 114 -11.43 -17.29 11.59
C GLN A 114 -10.66 -16.15 12.28
N MET A 115 -10.93 -15.98 13.58
CA MET A 115 -10.10 -15.22 14.52
C MET A 115 -8.63 -15.48 14.18
N LEU A 116 -7.87 -14.42 13.91
CA LEU A 116 -6.48 -14.59 13.49
C LEU A 116 -5.67 -14.98 14.71
N GLU A 117 -5.33 -16.26 14.88
CA GLU A 117 -4.34 -16.73 15.87
C GLU A 117 -2.90 -16.34 15.45
N ARG A 118 -2.73 -15.09 15.03
CA ARG A 118 -1.46 -14.51 14.58
C ARG A 118 -1.02 -13.48 15.60
N ILE A 119 0.12 -13.76 16.21
CA ILE A 119 0.86 -12.82 17.04
C ILE A 119 2.17 -12.56 16.31
N GLU A 120 2.37 -11.31 15.90
CA GLU A 120 3.64 -10.86 15.35
C GLU A 120 4.46 -10.20 16.45
N SER A 121 5.76 -10.47 16.48
CA SER A 121 6.67 -9.90 17.47
C SER A 121 7.53 -8.81 16.88
N LEU A 122 7.95 -7.87 17.74
CA LEU A 122 8.87 -6.81 17.36
C LEU A 122 10.28 -7.37 17.09
N PRO A 123 10.89 -7.06 15.93
CA PRO A 123 12.29 -7.39 15.68
C PRO A 123 13.22 -6.63 16.64
N ALA A 124 14.42 -7.18 16.86
CA ALA A 124 15.43 -6.53 17.71
C ALA A 124 15.74 -5.10 17.22
N GLY A 125 15.76 -4.14 18.14
CA GLY A 125 16.02 -2.73 17.85
C GLY A 125 14.78 -1.93 17.38
N TYR A 126 13.59 -2.52 17.42
CA TYR A 126 12.32 -1.84 17.17
C TYR A 126 11.47 -1.72 18.43
N VAL A 127 10.60 -0.71 18.43
CA VAL A 127 9.59 -0.46 19.46
C VAL A 127 8.24 -0.20 18.80
N ALA A 128 7.17 -0.65 19.43
CA ALA A 128 5.83 -0.24 19.06
C ALA A 128 5.52 1.12 19.70
N VAL A 129 5.01 2.05 18.89
CA VAL A 129 4.72 3.42 19.32
C VAL A 129 3.21 3.68 19.23
N PRO A 130 2.50 3.87 20.36
CA PRO A 130 1.11 4.28 20.32
C PRO A 130 0.95 5.67 19.72
N GLY A 131 -0.23 5.96 19.20
CA GLY A 131 -0.53 7.28 18.65
C GLY A 131 -1.62 7.28 17.60
N VAL A 132 -1.93 8.48 17.15
CA VAL A 132 -2.85 8.71 16.03
C VAL A 132 -2.08 8.56 14.73
N PHE A 133 -2.72 7.94 13.74
CA PHE A 133 -2.23 7.83 12.38
C PHE A 133 -3.32 8.33 11.42
N ASN A 134 -2.94 9.10 10.40
CA ASN A 134 -3.89 9.77 9.51
C ASN A 134 -3.52 9.54 8.06
N ASN A 135 -4.41 8.90 7.31
CA ASN A 135 -4.23 8.52 5.91
C ASN A 135 -2.89 7.82 5.68
N GLU A 136 -2.47 6.96 6.62
CA GLU A 136 -1.26 6.18 6.46
C GLU A 136 -1.48 5.09 5.42
N CYS A 137 -0.48 4.92 4.58
CA CYS A 137 -0.33 3.79 3.70
C CYS A 137 1.15 3.41 3.69
N ARG A 138 1.44 2.14 3.44
CA ARG A 138 2.81 1.64 3.29
C ARG A 138 2.94 1.06 1.89
N GLU A 139 2.74 -0.23 1.74
CA GLU A 139 2.80 -0.91 0.45
C GLU A 139 1.55 -0.66 -0.40
N THR A 140 0.51 -0.10 0.21
CA THR A 140 -0.79 0.13 -0.42
C THR A 140 -0.99 1.56 -0.92
N CYS A 141 0.03 2.43 -0.84
CA CYS A 141 -0.08 3.79 -1.37
C CYS A 141 -0.28 3.80 -2.89
N ILE A 142 0.36 2.86 -3.58
CA ILE A 142 0.24 2.63 -5.02
C ILE A 142 0.14 1.12 -5.21
N LEU A 143 -1.05 0.66 -5.60
CA LEU A 143 -1.35 -0.74 -5.87
C LEU A 143 -1.50 -0.94 -7.37
N ASP A 144 -0.79 -1.94 -7.88
CA ASP A 144 -1.07 -2.50 -9.19
C ASP A 144 -2.17 -3.57 -9.02
N PRO A 145 -3.35 -3.42 -9.66
CA PRO A 145 -4.44 -4.38 -9.54
C PRO A 145 -4.06 -5.76 -10.07
N ALA A 146 -3.07 -5.85 -10.96
CA ALA A 146 -2.57 -7.13 -11.45
C ALA A 146 -1.89 -7.95 -10.33
N LEU A 147 -1.51 -7.31 -9.22
CA LEU A 147 -0.94 -7.99 -8.05
C LEU A 147 -2.00 -8.54 -7.11
N LEU A 148 -3.27 -8.14 -7.26
CA LEU A 148 -4.43 -8.70 -6.57
C LEU A 148 -5.01 -9.82 -7.46
N LYS A 149 -4.79 -11.07 -7.03
CA LYS A 149 -5.17 -12.28 -7.77
C LYS A 149 -6.64 -12.63 -7.59
N ASN A 150 -7.20 -12.31 -6.42
CA ASN A 150 -8.58 -12.66 -6.08
C ASN A 150 -9.47 -11.41 -6.03
N PRO A 151 -10.78 -11.57 -6.33
CA PRO A 151 -11.73 -10.46 -6.28
C PRO A 151 -12.09 -10.04 -4.85
N ASP A 152 -12.02 -10.98 -3.91
CA ASP A 152 -12.32 -10.73 -2.51
C ASP A 152 -11.10 -10.13 -1.81
N LEU A 153 -11.32 -8.99 -1.16
CA LEU A 153 -10.30 -8.29 -0.41
C LEU A 153 -10.63 -8.32 1.08
N TYR A 154 -9.59 -8.41 1.88
CA TYR A 154 -9.67 -8.50 3.33
C TYR A 154 -8.75 -7.47 3.96
N LEU A 155 -9.19 -6.94 5.11
CA LEU A 155 -8.37 -6.14 5.99
C LEU A 155 -8.01 -6.98 7.22
N ASP A 156 -6.74 -7.36 7.31
CA ASP A 156 -6.22 -8.17 8.40
C ASP A 156 -5.57 -7.26 9.42
N VAL A 157 -6.18 -7.17 10.59
CA VAL A 157 -5.71 -6.34 11.70
C VAL A 157 -5.06 -7.29 12.71
N VAL A 158 -3.75 -7.22 12.85
CA VAL A 158 -2.95 -8.03 13.77
C VAL A 158 -2.55 -7.17 14.96
N VAL A 159 -2.95 -7.58 16.16
CA VAL A 159 -2.78 -6.80 17.39
C VAL A 159 -2.13 -7.66 18.47
N GLU A 160 -1.04 -7.17 19.07
CA GLU A 160 -0.47 -7.81 20.26
C GLU A 160 -1.39 -7.65 21.50
N PRO A 161 -1.44 -8.65 22.39
CA PRO A 161 -2.24 -8.59 23.62
C PRO A 161 -1.98 -7.32 24.45
N GLY A 162 -3.03 -6.73 25.01
CA GLY A 162 -2.95 -5.50 25.80
C GLY A 162 -2.84 -4.21 24.98
N THR A 163 -3.03 -4.30 23.66
CA THR A 163 -3.12 -3.17 22.74
C THR A 163 -4.47 -3.20 22.03
N ALA A 164 -4.98 -2.03 21.67
CA ALA A 164 -6.15 -1.89 20.83
C ALA A 164 -5.90 -0.85 19.75
N VAL A 165 -6.49 -1.06 18.57
CA VAL A 165 -6.49 -0.08 17.50
C VAL A 165 -7.92 0.33 17.18
N HIS A 166 -8.14 1.65 17.18
CA HIS A 166 -9.33 2.26 16.67
C HIS A 166 -9.09 2.66 15.22
N ILE A 167 -9.88 2.15 14.28
CA ILE A 167 -9.82 2.52 12.86
C ILE A 167 -10.97 3.48 12.59
N SER A 168 -10.64 4.76 12.36
CA SER A 168 -11.60 5.86 12.20
C SER A 168 -12.00 6.11 10.74
N GLY A 169 -11.21 5.61 9.79
CA GLY A 169 -11.51 5.85 8.40
C GLY A 169 -10.62 5.09 7.45
N LEU A 170 -11.19 4.83 6.27
CA LEU A 170 -10.54 4.16 5.17
C LEU A 170 -10.72 5.02 3.92
N ARG A 171 -9.61 5.33 3.26
CA ARG A 171 -9.61 6.05 2.00
C ARG A 171 -8.94 5.19 0.94
N PHE A 172 -9.64 4.99 -0.16
CA PHE A 172 -9.18 4.14 -1.25
C PHE A 172 -9.45 4.79 -2.59
N SER A 173 -8.73 4.37 -3.61
CA SER A 173 -9.01 4.80 -4.98
C SER A 173 -9.13 3.57 -5.87
N ILE A 174 -10.04 3.60 -6.84
CA ILE A 174 -10.19 2.52 -7.82
C ILE A 174 -9.72 2.99 -9.20
N PHE A 175 -9.24 2.06 -10.02
CA PHE A 175 -9.01 2.35 -11.43
C PHE A 175 -10.36 2.57 -12.13
N SER A 176 -10.59 3.79 -12.63
CA SER A 176 -11.69 4.05 -13.56
C SER A 176 -11.34 3.40 -14.90
N LYS A 177 -12.30 2.67 -15.48
CA LYS A 177 -12.13 2.01 -16.79
C LYS A 177 -12.22 3.00 -17.92
#